data_AF-A0A846ZXQ5-F1
#
_entry.id   AF-A0A846ZXQ5-F1
#
_cell.length_a   1.000
_cell.length_b   1.000
_cell.length_c   1.000
_cell.angle_alpha   90.00
_cell.angle_beta   90.00
_cell.angle_gamma   90.00
#
_symmetry.space_group_name_H-M   'P 1'
#
loop_
_entity.id
_entity.type
_entity.pdbx_description
1 polymer ?
#
loop_
_entity_poly.entity_id
_entity_poly.type
_entity_poly.pdbx_seq_one_letter_code
_entity_poly.pdbx_strand_id
1 'polypeptide(L)'
;MNKTAIQSALKSIIWDYDVSPGELYEVITGQRSKAGPFTFDRLFVRMLERLSWYELIDLLGMEYLKQHLSQQIIDKIRFKTLRGRYENVRKILSGEPVSFSGWNPEYREEIKHTLLSNRWYRAQ
;
A
#
# COMPACT_ATOMS: atom_id res chain seq x y z
N MET A 1 16.22 -1.99 -8.68
CA MET A 1 15.42 -0.75 -8.64
C MET A 1 15.85 0.17 -9.78
N ASN A 2 14.94 0.52 -10.69
CA ASN A 2 15.26 1.45 -11.78
C ASN A 2 15.02 2.91 -11.31
N LYS A 3 16.09 3.70 -11.20
CA LYS A 3 16.04 5.06 -10.65
C LYS A 3 15.08 5.97 -11.43
N THR A 4 15.11 5.95 -12.76
CA THR A 4 14.28 6.86 -13.58
C THR A 4 12.79 6.52 -13.47
N ALA A 5 12.46 5.22 -13.45
CA ALA A 5 11.08 4.75 -13.28
C ALA A 5 10.53 5.16 -11.91
N ILE A 6 11.31 4.98 -10.84
CA ILE A 6 10.93 5.39 -9.49
C ILE A 6 10.73 6.90 -9.42
N GLN A 7 11.66 7.70 -9.94
CA GLN A 7 11.53 9.15 -9.95
C GLN A 7 10.27 9.62 -10.69
N SER A 8 9.92 8.95 -11.80
CA SER A 8 8.69 9.24 -12.54
C SER A 8 7.44 8.94 -11.71
N ALA A 9 7.39 7.77 -11.06
CA ALA A 9 6.28 7.39 -10.18
C ALA A 9 6.17 8.29 -8.94
N LEU A 10 7.30 8.70 -8.36
CA LEU A 10 7.33 9.62 -7.23
C LEU A 10 6.80 11.00 -7.63
N LYS A 11 7.16 11.49 -8.83
CA LYS A 11 6.63 12.74 -9.37
C LYS A 11 5.10 12.68 -9.55
N SER A 12 4.56 11.54 -10.01
CA SER A 12 3.10 11.42 -10.23
C SER A 12 2.31 11.37 -8.92
N ILE A 13 2.82 10.72 -7.88
CA ILE A 13 2.10 10.60 -6.59
C ILE A 13 2.33 11.79 -5.65
N ILE A 14 3.36 12.62 -5.88
CA ILE A 14 3.77 13.79 -5.05
C ILE A 14 3.70 15.11 -5.84
N TRP A 15 2.83 15.18 -6.84
CA TRP A 15 2.70 16.36 -7.71
C TRP A 15 2.36 17.67 -6.96
N ASP A 16 1.80 17.56 -5.75
CA ASP A 16 1.32 18.65 -4.91
C ASP A 16 2.41 19.28 -4.01
N TYR A 17 3.65 18.79 -4.06
CA TYR A 17 4.75 19.32 -3.27
C TYR A 17 5.92 19.78 -4.16
N ASP A 18 6.54 20.89 -3.76
CA ASP A 18 7.81 21.34 -4.34
C ASP A 18 8.98 20.56 -3.74
N VAL A 19 9.15 19.32 -4.19
CA VAL A 19 10.25 18.43 -3.79
C VAL A 19 10.82 17.71 -5.01
N SER A 20 12.14 17.65 -5.09
CA SER A 20 12.82 16.96 -6.19
C SER A 20 12.58 15.45 -6.12
N PRO A 21 12.18 14.80 -7.23
CA PRO A 21 12.08 13.33 -7.31
C PRO A 21 13.41 12.63 -7.02
N GLY A 22 14.54 13.30 -7.28
CA GLY A 22 15.87 12.80 -6.93
C GLY A 22 16.07 12.68 -5.43
N GLU A 23 15.67 13.70 -4.67
CA GLU A 23 15.79 13.67 -3.22
C GLU A 23 14.82 12.67 -2.59
N LEU A 24 13.62 12.52 -3.15
CA LEU A 24 12.68 11.47 -2.72
C LEU A 24 13.22 10.07 -3.00
N TYR A 25 13.94 9.88 -4.12
CA TYR A 25 14.64 8.63 -4.39
C TYR A 25 15.75 8.36 -3.36
N GLU A 26 16.51 9.38 -2.96
CA GLU A 26 17.51 9.24 -1.89
C GLU A 26 16.85 8.87 -0.54
N VAL A 27 15.66 9.41 -0.26
CA VAL A 27 14.90 9.06 0.94
C VAL A 27 14.42 7.62 0.91
N ILE A 28 13.82 7.16 -0.19
CA ILE A 28 13.33 5.78 -0.26
C ILE A 28 14.50 4.80 -0.20
N THR A 29 15.66 5.12 -0.79
CA THR A 29 16.85 4.25 -0.75
C THR A 29 17.68 4.35 0.54
N GLY A 30 17.27 5.18 1.50
CA GLY A 30 17.99 5.37 2.77
C GLY A 30 19.28 6.19 2.68
N GLN A 31 19.56 6.80 1.53
CA GLN A 31 20.70 7.70 1.32
C GLN A 31 20.49 9.07 1.99
N ARG A 32 19.23 9.44 2.23
CA ARG A 32 18.83 10.68 2.90
C ARG A 32 17.73 10.40 3.92
N SER A 33 17.74 11.11 5.04
CA SER A 33 16.73 10.93 6.10
C SER A 33 15.36 11.53 5.77
N LYS A 34 15.32 12.65 5.03
CA LYS A 34 14.09 13.36 4.64
C LYS A 34 14.25 14.25 3.40
N ALA A 35 13.18 14.45 2.64
CA ALA A 35 13.09 15.41 1.54
C ALA A 35 11.74 16.15 1.62
N GLY A 36 11.78 17.47 1.78
CA GLY A 36 10.61 18.25 2.15
C GLY A 36 9.92 17.67 3.40
N PRO A 37 8.59 17.40 3.37
CA PRO A 37 7.87 16.81 4.49
C PRO A 37 7.94 15.27 4.53
N PHE A 38 8.65 14.62 3.60
CA PHE A 38 8.70 13.16 3.47
C PHE A 38 9.93 12.58 4.17
N THR A 39 9.67 11.80 5.22
CA THR A 39 10.58 10.78 5.74
C THR A 39 10.35 9.46 4.99
N PHE A 40 11.22 8.46 5.22
CA PHE A 40 11.04 7.10 4.70
C PHE A 40 9.61 6.58 4.91
N ASP A 41 9.14 6.53 6.16
CA ASP A 41 7.82 5.99 6.50
C ASP A 41 6.69 6.71 5.76
N ARG A 42 6.74 8.05 5.75
CA ARG A 42 5.68 8.85 5.11
C ARG A 42 5.68 8.67 3.60
N LEU A 43 6.86 8.58 3.00
CA LEU A 43 7.01 8.34 1.57
C LEU A 43 6.51 6.94 1.21
N PHE A 44 6.93 5.93 1.97
CA PHE A 44 6.60 4.54 1.71
C PHE A 44 5.10 4.27 1.90
N VAL A 45 4.49 4.79 2.97
CA VAL A 45 3.02 4.73 3.16
C VAL A 45 2.30 5.39 1.98
N ARG A 46 2.77 6.55 1.52
CA ARG A 46 2.15 7.22 0.37
C ARG A 46 2.27 6.40 -0.92
N MET A 47 3.39 5.69 -1.13
CA MET A 47 3.53 4.75 -2.23
C MET A 47 2.54 3.59 -2.11
N LEU A 48 2.40 3.00 -0.92
CA LEU A 48 1.43 1.91 -0.65
C LEU A 48 -0.02 2.33 -0.91
N GLU A 49 -0.35 3.60 -0.65
CA GLU A 49 -1.69 4.17 -0.84
C GLU A 49 -2.01 4.60 -2.27
N ARG A 50 -1.01 4.96 -3.06
CA ARG A 50 -1.21 5.60 -4.37
C ARG A 50 -0.82 4.72 -5.55
N LEU A 51 0.03 3.72 -5.34
CA LEU A 51 0.47 2.78 -6.36
C LEU A 51 -0.22 1.44 -6.17
N SER A 52 -0.43 0.74 -7.29
CA SER A 52 -0.86 -0.66 -7.26
C SER A 52 0.26 -1.58 -6.75
N TRP A 53 -0.13 -2.78 -6.31
CA TRP A 53 0.83 -3.79 -5.86
C TRP A 53 1.86 -4.18 -6.94
N TYR A 54 1.43 -4.25 -8.20
CA TYR A 54 2.31 -4.55 -9.33
C TYR A 54 3.35 -3.44 -9.56
N GLU A 55 2.92 -2.18 -9.55
CA GLU A 55 3.84 -1.04 -9.65
C GLU A 55 4.88 -1.06 -8.52
N LEU A 56 4.47 -1.39 -7.30
CA LEU A 56 5.39 -1.49 -6.16
C LEU A 56 6.43 -2.60 -6.36
N ILE A 57 6.01 -3.78 -6.84
CA ILE A 57 6.92 -4.88 -7.15
C ILE A 57 7.91 -4.46 -8.25
N ASP A 58 7.42 -3.88 -9.33
CA ASP A 58 8.26 -3.50 -10.47
C ASP A 58 9.28 -2.41 -10.10
N LEU A 59 8.88 -1.46 -9.27
CA LEU A 59 9.73 -0.34 -8.86
C LEU A 59 10.74 -0.75 -7.78
N LEU A 60 10.26 -1.39 -6.71
CA LEU A 60 11.05 -1.63 -5.49
C LEU A 60 11.64 -3.05 -5.43
N GLY A 61 10.96 -4.02 -6.03
CA GLY A 61 11.31 -5.44 -5.94
C GLY A 61 10.71 -6.11 -4.70
N MET A 62 10.49 -7.42 -4.81
CA MET A 62 9.84 -8.21 -3.76
C MET A 62 10.65 -8.24 -2.45
N GLU A 63 11.97 -8.42 -2.53
CA GLU A 63 12.85 -8.45 -1.36
C GLU A 63 12.82 -7.14 -0.58
N TYR A 64 12.84 -6.02 -1.31
CA TYR A 64 12.76 -4.70 -0.71
C TYR A 64 11.43 -4.52 0.04
N LEU A 65 10.31 -4.90 -0.59
CA LEU A 65 8.99 -4.84 0.03
C LEU A 65 8.92 -5.72 1.28
N LYS A 66 9.43 -6.95 1.20
CA LYS A 66 9.45 -7.88 2.34
C LYS A 66 10.23 -7.32 3.53
N GLN A 67 11.36 -6.65 3.29
CA GLN A 67 12.18 -6.05 4.34
C GLN A 67 11.54 -4.83 5.00
N HIS A 68 10.81 -4.01 4.23
CA HIS A 68 10.33 -2.70 4.71
C HIS A 68 8.83 -2.68 5.06
N LEU A 69 8.04 -3.66 4.61
CA LEU A 69 6.61 -3.77 4.92
C LEU A 69 6.40 -4.33 6.33
N SER A 70 6.71 -3.53 7.34
CA SER A 70 6.52 -3.86 8.75
C SER A 70 5.09 -3.56 9.21
N GLN A 71 4.68 -4.15 10.35
CA GLN A 71 3.38 -3.83 10.96
C GLN A 71 3.26 -2.33 11.28
N GLN A 72 4.34 -1.71 11.74
CA GLN A 72 4.38 -0.27 12.05
C GLN A 72 4.12 0.62 10.84
N ILE A 73 4.55 0.21 9.64
CA ILE A 73 4.23 0.90 8.38
C ILE A 73 2.78 0.69 8.00
N ILE A 74 2.29 -0.55 8.10
CA ILE A 74 0.91 -0.90 7.75
C ILE A 74 -0.09 -0.13 8.62
N ASP A 75 0.17 0.01 9.91
CA ASP A 75 -0.70 0.74 10.84
C ASP A 75 -0.85 2.23 10.48
N LYS A 76 0.12 2.81 9.76
CA LYS A 76 0.10 4.20 9.28
C LYS A 76 -0.74 4.39 8.01
N ILE A 77 -1.14 3.32 7.34
CA ILE A 77 -2.02 3.39 6.17
C ILE A 77 -3.39 3.93 6.60
N ARG A 78 -3.87 4.97 5.91
CA ARG A 78 -5.11 5.69 6.23
C ARG A 78 -6.36 4.83 6.05
N PHE A 79 -6.42 4.06 4.96
CA PHE A 79 -7.61 3.29 4.59
C PHE A 79 -7.61 1.90 5.23
N LYS A 80 -8.62 1.61 6.06
CA LYS A 80 -8.74 0.32 6.79
C LYS A 80 -8.74 -0.89 5.86
N THR A 81 -9.46 -0.80 4.73
CA THR A 81 -9.54 -1.89 3.74
C THR A 81 -8.18 -2.17 3.10
N LEU A 82 -7.43 -1.12 2.78
CA LEU A 82 -6.09 -1.23 2.22
C LEU A 82 -5.09 -1.76 3.25
N ARG A 83 -5.21 -1.32 4.50
CA ARG A 83 -4.43 -1.85 5.63
C ARG A 83 -4.59 -3.36 5.75
N GLY A 84 -5.81 -3.87 5.81
CA GLY A 84 -6.08 -5.31 5.91
C GLY A 84 -5.53 -6.10 4.71
N ARG A 85 -5.54 -5.52 3.51
CA ARG A 85 -4.88 -6.15 2.34
C ARG A 85 -3.37 -6.27 2.54
N TYR A 86 -2.70 -5.21 3.00
CA TYR A 86 -1.25 -5.25 3.24
C TYR A 86 -0.86 -6.11 4.45
N GLU A 87 -1.72 -6.25 5.47
CA GLU A 87 -1.52 -7.22 6.54
C GLU A 87 -1.47 -8.65 5.99
N ASN A 88 -2.40 -9.00 5.10
CA ASN A 88 -2.38 -10.30 4.43
C ASN A 88 -1.14 -10.47 3.57
N VAL A 89 -0.77 -9.46 2.78
CA VAL A 89 0.46 -9.48 1.98
C VAL A 89 1.69 -9.72 2.85
N ARG A 90 1.83 -9.00 3.97
CA ARG A 90 2.94 -9.19 4.91
C ARG A 90 3.01 -10.62 5.45
N LYS A 91 1.86 -11.21 5.81
CA LYS A 91 1.77 -12.61 6.26
C LYS A 91 2.23 -13.58 5.17
N ILE A 92 1.74 -13.40 3.94
CA ILE A 92 2.13 -14.21 2.77
C ILE A 92 3.65 -14.14 2.55
N LEU A 93 4.23 -12.94 2.54
CA LEU A 93 5.67 -12.74 2.31
C LEU A 93 6.55 -13.33 3.42
N SER A 94 6.01 -13.42 4.63
CA SER A 94 6.69 -13.98 5.81
C SER A 94 6.50 -15.50 5.95
N GLY A 95 5.68 -16.12 5.09
CA GLY A 95 5.32 -17.54 5.21
C GLY A 95 4.39 -17.84 6.39
N GLU A 96 3.76 -16.82 6.97
CA GLU A 96 2.79 -16.98 8.04
C GLU A 96 1.46 -17.53 7.49
N PRO A 97 0.75 -18.37 8.27
CA PRO A 97 -0.56 -18.87 7.86
C PRO A 97 -1.54 -17.70 7.71
N VAL A 98 -2.08 -17.56 6.51
CA VAL A 98 -3.16 -16.62 6.22
C VAL A 98 -4.47 -17.37 6.40
N SER A 99 -5.42 -16.78 7.12
CA SER A 99 -6.78 -17.31 7.15
C SER A 99 -7.31 -17.37 5.71
N PHE A 100 -7.90 -18.50 5.31
CA PHE A 100 -8.54 -18.65 4.01
C PHE A 100 -9.44 -17.44 3.73
N SER A 101 -9.10 -16.66 2.71
CA SER A 101 -9.75 -15.38 2.42
C SER A 101 -11.22 -15.61 2.07
N GLY A 102 -12.12 -15.32 3.01
CA GLY A 102 -13.57 -15.40 2.80
C GLY A 102 -14.43 -15.30 4.07
N TRP A 103 -13.87 -15.50 5.27
CA TRP A 103 -14.67 -15.64 6.50
C TRP A 103 -14.24 -14.71 7.64
N ASN A 104 -13.85 -13.47 7.36
CA ASN A 104 -13.77 -12.47 8.43
C ASN A 104 -15.21 -12.03 8.78
N PRO A 105 -15.70 -12.17 10.05
CA PRO A 105 -17.07 -11.79 10.42
C PRO A 105 -17.44 -10.37 10.01
N GLU A 106 -16.48 -9.45 10.07
CA GLU A 106 -16.66 -8.04 9.69
C GLU A 106 -16.95 -7.89 8.19
N TYR A 107 -16.21 -8.63 7.36
CA TYR A 107 -16.40 -8.64 5.90
C TYR A 107 -17.70 -9.32 5.49
N ARG A 108 -18.17 -10.30 6.29
CA ARG A 108 -19.49 -10.93 6.12
C ARG A 108 -20.62 -9.93 6.32
N GLU A 109 -20.55 -9.09 7.34
CA GLU A 109 -21.58 -8.05 7.57
C GLU A 109 -21.58 -7.01 6.44
N GLU A 110 -20.41 -6.58 5.98
CA GLU A 110 -20.29 -5.61 4.88
C GLU A 110 -20.86 -6.17 3.56
N ILE A 111 -20.56 -7.43 3.22
CA ILE A 111 -21.04 -8.09 2.00
C ILE A 111 -22.53 -8.47 2.06
N LYS A 112 -23.04 -8.87 3.24
CA LYS A 112 -24.45 -9.25 3.45
C LYS A 112 -25.40 -8.16 2.93
N HIS A 113 -25.10 -6.90 3.22
CA HIS A 113 -25.93 -5.78 2.78
C HIS A 113 -25.87 -5.54 1.27
N THR A 114 -24.72 -5.77 0.63
CA THR A 114 -24.57 -5.56 -0.83
C THR A 114 -25.11 -6.70 -1.69
N LEU A 115 -24.97 -7.95 -1.27
CA LEU A 115 -25.41 -9.11 -2.07
C LEU A 115 -26.90 -9.41 -1.94
N LEU A 116 -27.51 -9.10 -0.80
CA LEU A 116 -28.91 -9.43 -0.53
C LEU A 116 -29.88 -8.26 -0.76
N SER A 117 -29.44 -7.00 -0.75
CA SER A 117 -30.34 -5.84 -0.94
C SER A 117 -30.98 -5.77 -2.33
N ASN A 118 -30.25 -6.15 -3.38
CA ASN A 118 -30.74 -6.04 -4.76
C ASN A 118 -31.70 -7.15 -5.20
N ARG A 119 -31.91 -8.19 -4.39
CA ARG A 119 -32.87 -9.28 -4.71
C ARG A 119 -34.30 -8.97 -4.30
N TRP A 120 -34.50 -8.15 -3.27
CA TRP A 120 -35.83 -7.85 -2.73
C TRP A 120 -36.57 -6.74 -3.51
N TYR A 121 -35.84 -5.82 -4.15
CA TYR A 121 -36.42 -4.70 -4.90
C TYR A 121 -36.82 -5.01 -6.35
N ARG A 122 -36.73 -6.27 -6.81
CA ARG A 122 -37.17 -6.67 -8.17
C ARG A 122 -38.49 -7.43 -8.21
N ALA A 123 -39.21 -7.49 -7.09
CA ALA A 123 -40.54 -8.09 -7.02
C ALA A 123 -41.57 -7.02 -6.62
N GLN A 124 -41.81 -6.04 -7.50
CA GLN A 124 -43.00 -5.20 -7.48
C GLN A 124 -43.33 -4.70 -8.88
#